data_AF-A0A7X0GTK5-F1
#
_entry.id   AF-A0A7X0GTK5-F1
#
_cell.length_a   1.000
_cell.length_b   1.000
_cell.length_c   1.000
_cell.angle_alpha   90.00
_cell.angle_beta   90.00
_cell.angle_gamma   90.00
#
_symmetry.space_group_name_H-M   'P 1'
#
loop_
_entity.id
_entity.type
_entity.pdbx_description
1 polymer ?
#
loop_
_entity_poly.entity_id
_entity_poly.type
_entity_poly.pdbx_seq_one_letter_code
_entity_poly.pdbx_strand_id
1 'polypeptide(L)' 'MERAERAWREGEVPVNSAEGFVRQVAGWREYVWQLYWYFGDDYRQGNALGHTLVLVPSSLSFQAEVMSEPGAYTSTTAP' A
#
# COMPACT_ATOMS: atom_id res chain seq x y z
N MET A 1 1.68 -5.22 19.99
CA MET A 1 2.50 -6.25 19.31
C MET A 1 2.57 -7.54 20.09
N GLU A 2 2.50 -7.47 21.42
CA GLU A 2 2.52 -8.61 22.36
C GLU A 2 1.62 -9.79 21.97
N ARG A 3 0.43 -9.56 21.39
CA ARG A 3 -0.46 -10.65 20.95
C ARG A 3 0.11 -11.46 19.78
N ALA A 4 0.69 -10.79 18.78
CA ALA A 4 1.28 -11.45 17.61
C ALA A 4 2.54 -12.22 18.01
N GLU A 5 3.36 -11.64 18.89
CA GLU A 5 4.54 -12.33 19.45
C GLU A 5 4.14 -13.56 20.25
N ARG A 6 3.12 -13.45 21.11
CA ARG A 6 2.62 -14.58 21.90
C ARG A 6 2.10 -15.71 21.02
N ALA A 7 1.27 -15.41 20.02
CA ALA A 7 0.75 -16.41 19.09
C ALA A 7 1.88 -17.17 18.35
N TRP A 8 2.98 -16.49 18.02
CA TRP A 8 4.17 -17.17 17.48
C TRP A 8 4.88 -18.04 18.52
N ARG A 9 5.11 -17.53 19.75
CA ARG A 9 5.75 -18.29 20.84
C ARG A 9 4.94 -19.52 21.25
N GLU A 10 3.62 -19.46 21.15
CA GLU A 10 2.68 -20.56 21.41
C GLU A 10 2.54 -21.51 20.21
N GLY A 11 3.15 -21.19 19.06
CA GLY A 11 3.14 -22.02 17.86
C GLY A 11 1.86 -21.95 17.03
N GLU A 12 0.97 -20.99 17.31
CA GLU A 12 -0.31 -20.81 16.59
C GLU A 12 -0.10 -20.26 15.18
N VAL A 13 0.98 -19.51 14.96
CA VAL A 13 1.34 -18.92 13.66
C VAL A 13 2.83 -19.08 13.37
N PRO A 14 3.22 -19.22 12.09
CA PRO A 14 4.63 -19.26 11.73
C PRO A 14 5.27 -17.87 11.91
N VAL A 15 6.58 -17.86 12.16
CA VAL A 15 7.33 -16.63 12.49
C VAL A 15 7.21 -15.55 11.40
N ASN A 16 7.18 -15.94 10.13
CA ASN A 16 7.06 -15.00 9.01
C ASN A 16 5.73 -14.25 9.01
N SER A 17 4.65 -14.87 9.50
CA SER A 17 3.34 -14.23 9.62
C SER A 17 3.33 -13.21 10.77
N ALA A 18 3.81 -13.62 11.95
CA ALA A 18 3.87 -12.73 13.12
C ALA A 18 4.81 -11.54 12.87
N GLU A 19 5.99 -11.81 12.33
CA GLU A 19 6.98 -10.78 12.01
C GLU A 19 6.47 -9.84 10.91
N GLY A 20 5.82 -10.37 9.86
CA GLY A 20 5.22 -9.55 8.81
C GLY A 20 4.19 -8.57 9.36
N PHE A 21 3.30 -9.04 10.25
CA PHE A 21 2.33 -8.16 10.93
C PHE A 21 3.03 -7.07 11.76
N VAL A 22 4.00 -7.45 12.59
CA VAL A 22 4.73 -6.49 13.43
C VAL A 22 5.46 -5.46 12.57
N ARG A 23 6.09 -5.88 11.46
CA ARG A 23 6.82 -4.99 10.54
C ARG A 23 5.92 -3.95 9.89
N GLN A 24 4.70 -4.30 9.51
CA GLN A 24 3.78 -3.32 8.92
C GLN A 24 3.39 -2.22 9.92
N VAL A 25 3.18 -2.57 11.19
CA VAL A 25 2.68 -1.60 12.18
C VAL A 25 3.82 -0.87 12.88
N ALA A 26 4.78 -1.59 13.46
CA ALA A 26 5.90 -0.98 14.19
C ALA A 26 7.00 -0.45 13.25
N GLY A 27 7.10 -1.02 12.04
CA GLY A 27 8.00 -0.51 10.99
C GLY A 27 7.29 0.53 10.14
N TRP A 28 6.57 0.09 9.11
CA TRP A 28 6.06 0.98 8.06
C TRP A 28 5.12 2.08 8.55
N ARG A 29 4.11 1.74 9.36
CA ARG A 29 3.18 2.76 9.89
C ARG A 29 3.92 3.80 10.73
N GLU A 30 4.86 3.39 11.57
CA GLU A 30 5.63 4.33 12.39
C GLU A 30 6.59 5.16 11.54
N TYR A 31 7.27 4.54 10.58
CA TYR A 31 8.12 5.24 9.62
C TYR A 31 7.36 6.33 8.87
N VAL A 32 6.20 6.01 8.29
CA VAL A 32 5.34 6.98 7.59
C VAL A 32 4.86 8.08 8.53
N TRP A 33 4.46 7.72 9.75
CA TRP A 33 4.04 8.69 10.76
C TRP A 33 5.15 9.69 11.09
N GLN A 34 6.37 9.21 11.32
CA GLN A 34 7.51 10.07 11.62
C GLN A 34 7.92 10.92 10.41
N LEU A 35 7.88 10.37 9.19
CA LEU A 35 8.15 11.11 7.96
C LEU A 35 7.21 12.31 7.79
N TYR A 36 5.92 12.09 8.03
CA TYR A 36 4.91 13.13 7.91
C TYR A 36 5.28 14.36 8.76
N TRP A 37 5.70 14.14 10.00
CA TRP A 37 6.08 15.24 10.90
C TRP A 37 7.47 15.78 10.62
N TYR A 38 8.41 14.93 10.21
CA TYR A 38 9.78 15.34 9.91
C TYR A 38 9.85 16.33 8.75
N PHE A 39 9.06 16.12 7.70
CA PHE A 39 9.03 17.01 6.53
C PHE A 39 8.03 18.17 6.66
N GLY A 40 7.11 18.12 7.63
CA GLY A 40 6.19 19.21 7.93
C GLY A 40 5.22 19.54 6.79
N ASP A 41 4.75 20.79 6.77
CA ASP A 41 3.66 21.24 5.89
C ASP A 41 4.01 21.16 4.39
N ASP A 42 5.29 21.29 4.05
CA ASP A 42 5.77 21.26 2.66
C ASP A 42 5.71 19.86 2.05
N TYR A 43 5.69 18.81 2.87
CA TYR A 43 5.66 17.43 2.40
C TYR A 43 4.45 17.14 1.50
N ARG A 44 3.32 17.78 1.78
CA ARG A 44 2.06 17.60 1.02
C ARG A 44 2.06 18.32 -0.32
N GLN A 45 3.00 19.24 -0.55
CA GLN A 45 3.06 20.08 -1.74
C GLN A 45 4.05 19.55 -2.78
N GLY A 46 4.73 18.43 -2.48
CA GLY A 46 5.71 17.81 -3.38
C GLY A 46 5.09 17.38 -4.70
N ASN A 47 5.60 17.93 -5.81
CA ASN A 47 5.24 17.54 -7.17
C ASN A 47 6.49 17.37 -8.04
N ALA A 48 7.41 16.49 -7.61
CA ALA A 48 8.68 16.27 -8.29
C ALA A 48 8.54 15.85 -9.77
N LEU A 49 7.41 15.21 -10.13
CA LEU A 49 7.12 14.76 -11.49
C LEU A 49 6.22 15.74 -12.28
N GLY A 50 5.78 16.84 -11.68
CA GLY A 50 5.00 17.88 -12.35
C GLY A 50 3.61 17.46 -12.83
N HIS A 51 2.97 16.47 -12.20
CA HIS A 51 1.63 16.02 -12.59
C HIS A 51 0.57 17.09 -12.24
N THR A 52 -0.31 17.40 -13.19
CA THR A 52 -1.36 18.43 -13.03
C THR A 52 -2.75 17.96 -13.48
N LEU A 53 -2.85 16.72 -13.98
CA LEU A 53 -4.13 16.14 -14.39
C LEU A 53 -5.08 16.00 -13.21
N VAL A 54 -6.32 16.43 -13.40
CA VAL A 54 -7.37 16.31 -12.40
C VAL A 54 -7.77 14.86 -12.25
N LEU A 55 -8.00 14.42 -11.01
CA LEU A 55 -8.54 13.08 -10.73
C LEU A 55 -9.94 12.95 -11.37
N VAL A 56 -10.08 11.99 -12.28
CA VAL A 56 -11.36 11.72 -12.97
C VAL A 56 -12.36 11.15 -11.96
N PRO A 57 -13.64 11.58 -11.94
CA PRO A 57 -14.62 11.16 -10.94
C PRO A 57 -14.81 9.64 -10.79
N SER A 58 -14.50 8.84 -11.82
CA SER A 58 -14.53 7.37 -11.74
C SER A 58 -13.52 6.79 -10.75
N SER A 59 -12.49 7.54 -10.32
CA SER A 59 -11.59 7.13 -9.24
C SER A 59 -12.26 7.12 -7.86
N LEU A 60 -13.43 7.78 -7.72
CA LEU A 60 -14.29 7.70 -6.54
C LEU A 60 -15.25 6.50 -6.59
N SER A 61 -15.36 5.84 -7.74
CA SER A 61 -16.22 4.68 -7.99
C SER A 61 -15.44 3.51 -8.61
N PHE A 62 -14.14 3.36 -8.29
CA PHE A 62 -13.33 2.27 -8.82
C PHE A 62 -13.88 0.91 -8.35
N GLN A 63 -14.77 0.37 -9.15
CA GLN A 63 -15.19 -1.02 -9.11
C GLN A 63 -14.02 -1.87 -9.56
N ALA A 64 -13.78 -2.95 -8.82
CA ALA A 64 -12.74 -3.94 -9.03
C ALA A 64 -12.95 -4.78 -10.32
N GLU A 65 -13.34 -4.16 -11.43
CA GLU A 65 -13.65 -4.85 -12.69
C GLU A 65 -12.38 -5.09 -13.55
N VAL A 66 -11.35 -4.25 -13.42
CA VAL A 66 -10.10 -4.38 -14.21
C VAL A 66 -9.24 -5.59 -13.79
N MET A 67 -9.47 -6.17 -12.62
CA MET A 67 -8.69 -7.32 -12.12
C MET A 67 -9.39 -8.69 -12.29
N SER A 68 -10.61 -8.71 -12.83
CA SER A 68 -11.46 -9.92 -12.90
C SER A 68 -11.53 -10.61 -14.26
N GLU A 69 -10.96 -10.03 -15.32
CA GLU A 69 -11.04 -10.61 -16.67
C GLU A 69 -9.82 -11.51 -16.97
N PRO A 70 -9.93 -12.85 -16.97
CA PRO A 70 -8.85 -13.72 -17.41
C PRO A 70 -8.77 -13.66 -18.94
N GLY A 71 -8.00 -12.71 -19.49
CA GLY A 71 -7.78 -12.66 -20.94
C GLY A 71 -7.22 -11.37 -21.54
N ALA A 72 -7.06 -10.28 -20.78
CA ALA A 72 -6.70 -8.97 -21.35
C ALA A 72 -5.22 -8.81 -21.77
N TYR A 73 -4.47 -9.90 -21.94
CA TYR A 73 -3.12 -9.90 -22.50
C TYR A 73 -3.08 -10.73 -23.80
N THR A 74 -3.88 -10.37 -24.81
CA THR A 74 -3.59 -10.78 -26.19
C THR A 74 -3.72 -9.62 -27.16
N SER A 75 -2.55 -9.26 -27.71
CA SER A 75 -2.28 -8.73 -29.04
C SER A 75 -3.37 -7.91 -29.75
N THR A 76 -3.13 -6.62 -29.93
CA THR A 76 -3.63 -5.91 -31.12
C THR A 76 -2.43 -5.42 -31.92
N THR A 77 -2.24 -6.09 -33.05
CA THR A 77 -1.41 -5.70 -34.18
C THR A 77 -1.86 -4.30 -34.64
N ALA A 78 -0.94 -3.35 -34.69
CA ALA A 78 -1.17 -2.06 -35.33
C ALA A 78 -1.38 -2.24 -36.84
N PRO A 79 -2.23 -1.42 -37.50
CA PRO A 79 -2.10 -1.23 -38.94
C PRO A 79 -0.76 -0.54 -39.28
#